data_AF-A0A1R1ACP5-F1
#
_entry.id   AF-A0A1R1ACP5-F1
#
_cell.length_a   1.000
_cell.length_b   1.000
_cell.length_c   1.000
_cell.angle_alpha   90.00
_cell.angle_beta   90.00
_cell.angle_gamma   90.00
#
_symmetry.space_group_name_H-M   'P 1'
#
loop_
_entity.id
_entity.type
_entity.pdbx_description
1 polymer ?
#
loop_
_entity_poly.entity_id
_entity_poly.type
_entity_poly.pdbx_seq_one_letter_code
_entity_poly.pdbx_strand_id
1 'polypeptide(L)' 'MIQSFLMLGQSNMAGRGFLHDVDPIYNEKIKMLRNGQWQMMTEPINYDRPVSGVGLAASFADTWSKA' A
#
# COMPACT_ATOMS: atom_id res chain seq x y z
N MET A 1 13.73 4.21 -12.48
CA MET A 1 13.96 2.82 -12.03
C MET A 1 13.05 2.55 -10.85
N ILE A 2 12.45 1.36 -10.74
CA ILE A 2 11.55 1.03 -9.63
C ILE A 2 12.38 0.60 -8.42
N GLN A 3 12.11 1.21 -7.26
CA GLN A 3 12.62 0.76 -5.96
C GLN A 3 11.54 -0.08 -5.28
N SER A 4 11.80 -1.38 -5.12
CA SER A 4 10.82 -2.33 -4.58
C SER A 4 11.07 -2.61 -3.11
N PHE A 5 10.01 -2.54 -2.30
CA PHE A 5 10.03 -2.86 -0.88
C PHE A 5 9.18 -4.11 -0.63
N LEU A 6 9.77 -5.13 -0.02
CA LEU A 6 9.06 -6.35 0.35
C LEU A 6 8.32 -6.14 1.68
N MET A 7 7.01 -6.37 1.68
CA MET A 7 6.17 -6.32 2.87
C MET A 7 5.96 -7.73 3.42
N LEU A 8 6.46 -7.99 4.64
CA LEU A 8 6.26 -9.25 5.35
C LEU A 8 5.83 -8.96 6.79
N GLY A 9 4.89 -9.74 7.29
CA GLY A 9 4.37 -9.59 8.64
C GLY A 9 2.99 -10.25 8.79
N GLN A 10 2.31 -9.91 9.89
CA GLN A 10 0.96 -10.37 10.18
C GLN A 10 -0.09 -9.34 9.72
N SER A 11 -1.30 -9.39 10.27
CA SER A 11 -2.43 -8.53 9.89
C SER A 11 -2.12 -7.03 9.97
N ASN A 12 -1.27 -6.59 10.90
CA ASN A 12 -0.91 -5.17 11.03
C ASN A 12 -0.02 -4.68 9.87
N MET A 13 0.73 -5.57 9.20
CA MET A 13 1.44 -5.25 7.95
C MET A 13 0.50 -5.32 6.75
N ALA A 14 -0.42 -6.28 6.74
CA ALA A 14 -1.41 -6.39 5.68
C ALA A 14 -2.36 -5.17 5.63
N GLY A 15 -2.64 -4.59 6.80
CA GLY A 15 -3.53 -3.45 6.96
C GLY A 15 -4.93 -3.88 7.38
N ARG A 16 -5.44 -3.26 8.44
CA ARG A 16 -6.76 -3.50 9.05
C ARG A 16 -7.47 -2.22 9.49
N GLY A 17 -6.89 -1.05 9.19
CA GLY A 17 -7.58 0.21 9.46
C GLY A 17 -8.75 0.41 8.51
N PHE A 18 -9.75 1.17 8.93
CA PHE A 18 -10.90 1.42 8.08
C PHE A 18 -10.55 2.45 6.99
N LEU A 19 -10.88 2.14 5.73
CA LEU A 19 -10.57 3.00 4.59
C LEU A 19 -11.21 4.40 4.65
N HIS A 20 -12.23 4.59 5.50
CA HIS A 20 -12.91 5.86 5.69
C HIS A 20 -12.36 6.70 6.85
N ASP A 21 -11.43 6.16 7.65
CA ASP A 21 -10.84 6.90 8.78
C ASP A 21 -9.72 7.87 8.34
N VAL A 22 -9.22 7.71 7.12
CA VAL A 22 -8.10 8.50 6.57
C VAL A 22 -8.37 8.86 5.11
N ASP A 23 -7.80 9.99 4.68
CA ASP A 23 -7.85 10.37 3.28
C ASP A 23 -7.04 9.40 2.40
N PRO A 24 -7.55 9.05 1.21
CA PRO A 24 -6.83 8.17 0.31
C PRO A 24 -5.57 8.84 -0.24
N ILE A 25 -4.50 8.06 -0.36
CA ILE A 25 -3.23 8.51 -0.94
C ILE A 25 -3.19 8.14 -2.42
N TYR A 26 -3.39 9.13 -3.29
CA TYR A 26 -3.26 8.98 -4.74
C TYR A 26 -1.98 9.62 -5.25
N ASN A 27 -1.04 8.81 -5.73
CA ASN A 27 0.23 9.28 -6.25
C ASN A 27 0.73 8.35 -7.35
N GLU A 28 0.79 8.85 -8.60
CA GLU A 28 1.14 8.05 -9.78
C GLU A 28 2.54 7.44 -9.72
N LYS A 29 3.44 8.00 -8.91
CA LYS A 29 4.80 7.49 -8.69
C LYS A 29 4.83 6.24 -7.80
N ILE A 30 3.80 6.05 -6.98
CA ILE A 30 3.70 4.90 -6.07
C ILE A 30 3.01 3.75 -6.80
N LYS A 31 3.65 2.58 -6.80
CA LYS A 31 3.16 1.38 -7.47
C LYS A 31 2.98 0.24 -6.48
N MET A 32 2.00 -0.63 -6.74
CA MET A 32 1.86 -1.93 -6.09
C MET A 32 2.03 -3.04 -7.12
N LEU A 33 2.53 -4.20 -6.69
CA LEU A 33 2.69 -5.36 -7.56
C LEU A 33 1.40 -6.19 -7.56
N ARG A 34 0.83 -6.40 -8.75
CA ARG A 34 -0.36 -7.24 -8.97
C ARG A 34 -0.09 -8.18 -10.13
N ASN A 35 -0.19 -9.48 -9.89
CA ASN A 35 0.01 -10.51 -10.91
C ASN A 35 1.30 -10.32 -11.73
N GLY A 36 2.40 -9.96 -11.06
CA GLY A 36 3.71 -9.72 -11.69
C GLY A 36 3.86 -8.37 -12.39
N GLN A 37 2.86 -7.49 -12.34
CA GLN A 37 2.86 -6.19 -12.99
C GLN A 37 2.76 -5.04 -11.99
N TRP A 38 3.51 -3.97 -12.24
CA TRP A 38 3.44 -2.75 -11.46
C TRP A 38 2.23 -1.91 -11.90
N GLN A 39 1.30 -1.69 -10.96
CA GLN A 39 0.09 -0.88 -11.18
C GLN A 39 0.10 0.29 -10.20
N MET A 40 -0.65 1.36 -10.49
CA MET A 40 -0.79 2.47 -9.54
C MET A 40 -1.32 1.92 -8.21
N MET A 41 -0.70 2.36 -7.11
CA MET A 41 -1.09 1.91 -5.78
C MET A 41 -2.52 2.37 -5.44
N THR A 42 -3.28 1.47 -4.84
CA THR A 42 -4.52 1.79 -4.12
C THR A 42 -4.60 0.90 -2.89
N GLU A 43 -5.18 1.40 -1.81
CA GLU A 43 -5.54 0.56 -0.68
C GLU A 43 -6.80 -0.27 -1.00
N PRO A 44 -6.92 -1.49 -0.45
CA PRO A 44 -5.92 -2.20 0.37
C PRO A 44 -4.74 -2.74 -0.45
N ILE A 45 -3.51 -2.41 -0.04
CA ILE A 45 -2.28 -2.80 -0.75
C ILE A 45 -2.06 -4.31 -0.63
N ASN A 46 -2.09 -4.84 0.59
CA ASN A 46 -1.93 -6.27 0.87
C ASN A 46 -3.30 -6.90 1.10
N TYR A 47 -4.04 -7.13 0.02
CA TYR A 47 -5.36 -7.76 0.07
C TYR A 47 -5.27 -9.27 0.34
N ASP A 48 -4.96 -9.65 1.57
CA ASP A 48 -4.88 -11.04 2.02
C ASP A 48 -6.26 -11.61 2.41
N ARG A 49 -7.17 -10.73 2.83
CA ARG A 49 -8.54 -11.06 3.23
C ARG A 49 -9.54 -9.98 2.80
N PRO A 50 -10.86 -10.29 2.74
CA PRO A 50 -11.90 -9.28 2.45
C PRO A 50 -11.95 -8.11 3.44
N VAL A 51 -11.42 -8.28 4.64
CA VAL A 51 -11.33 -7.26 5.70
C VAL A 51 -10.01 -6.48 5.68
N SER A 52 -9.21 -6.59 4.62
CA SER A 52 -8.00 -5.80 4.48
C SER A 52 -8.36 -4.34 4.24
N GLY A 53 -7.60 -3.43 4.84
CA GLY A 53 -7.87 -2.00 4.74
C GLY A 53 -6.58 -1.20 4.77
N VAL A 54 -6.61 -0.11 5.52
CA VAL A 54 -5.49 0.82 5.65
C VAL A 54 -4.30 0.12 6.29
N GLY A 55 -3.12 0.31 5.70
CA GLY A 55 -1.84 -0.19 6.21
C GLY A 55 -0.75 0.88 6.22
N LEU A 56 0.36 0.59 6.91
CA LEU A 56 1.48 1.53 7.04
C LEU A 56 2.26 1.77 5.73
N ALA A 57 2.09 0.91 4.73
CA ALA A 57 2.89 0.96 3.50
C ALA A 57 2.55 2.16 2.61
N ALA A 58 1.28 2.61 2.61
CA ALA A 58 0.85 3.73 1.77
C ALA A 58 1.54 5.04 2.17
N SER A 59 1.50 5.38 3.48
CA SER A 59 2.15 6.58 4.01
C SER A 59 3.67 6.49 4.00
N PHE A 60 4.24 5.30 4.20
CA PHE A 60 5.67 5.05 4.01
C PHE A 60 6.10 5.39 2.57
N ALA A 61 5.40 4.85 1.56
CA ALA A 61 5.75 5.06 0.16
C ALA A 61 5.55 6.51 -0.28
N ASP A 62 4.50 7.19 0.21
CA ASP A 62 4.26 8.60 -0.10
C ASP A 62 5.34 9.51 0.48
N THR A 63 5.73 9.26 1.74
CA THR A 63 6.84 9.97 2.38
C THR A 63 8.16 9.70 1.64
N TRP A 64 8.44 8.45 1.28
CA TRP A 64 9.62 8.07 0.52
C TRP A 64 9.67 8.72 -0.87
N SER A 65 8.52 8.89 -1.54
CA SER A 65 8.45 9.48 -2.89
C SER A 65 8.78 10.99 -2.94
N LYS A 66 8.81 11.63 -1.78
CA LYS A 66 9.11 13.06 -1.60
C LYS A 66 10.58 13.32 -1.25
N ALA A 67 11.32 12.28 -0.86
CA ALA A 67 12.75 12.32 -0.59
C ALA A 67 13.55 12.24 -1.89
#